data_AF-A0A955DE44-F1
#
_entry.id   AF-A0A955DE44-F1
#
_cell.length_a   1.000
_cell.length_b   1.000
_cell.length_c   1.000
_cell.angle_alpha   90.00
_cell.angle_beta   90.00
_cell.angle_gamma   90.00
#
_symmetry.space_group_name_H-M   'P 1'
#
loop_
_entity.id
_entity.type
_entity.pdbx_description
1 polymer ?
#
loop_
_entity_poly.entity_id
_entity_poly.type
_entity_poly.pdbx_seq_one_letter_code
_entity_poly.pdbx_strand_id
1 'polypeptide(L)'
;MRPHMRTSMLLLVLVGLVGWTAGAAVAPLDDAFTTLRTYRFGDVRAPLGAIHRAVLGAMDDPAAAAALEARLLAVAADSGASLAARSFACREVRLVGTDAAVPVLAGLLGTPDLREMARYALAVIPGEDARRALVGDEVDHLLRAASAGGEAARTRLDTMNAPGVDRGLILAAGSDDDTVALLAIELLGQRGATAAREVLEAVGQRGTSADRRAAAHLALSRLADWRTDVDHAALLGAAMREATSVAVRRDALAAVSALGDPDLLPLVLDRVADPDLGADAAAIAIDLAMRLDDRDASRRAVGAVLEARPRDDEATRRVAGDAIARLDAREGFITAWLVAGPYPAEAASGGMHAFAFPPERAGGFDGWAPVPPATIRDPGIVDLLKVYGGDHRCAYARTIVHASAAQTVRLELGSDDGVRVWLNDVLVHDRDVARGFTLNEDVVVLPLRAGDNVLMLKITQGSGDWQFGARLRAADGFPIHDVAVRATDAR
;
A
#
# COMPACT_ATOMS: atom_id res chain seq x y z
N MET A 1 -2.04 -31.55 114.23
CA MET A 1 -2.52 -32.95 114.34
C MET A 1 -3.95 -32.99 113.83
N ARG A 2 -4.24 -33.94 112.94
CA ARG A 2 -5.46 -34.02 112.10
C ARG A 2 -6.78 -33.83 112.89
N PRO A 3 -7.78 -33.15 112.31
CA PRO A 3 -9.17 -33.39 112.68
C PRO A 3 -9.96 -34.03 111.52
N HIS A 4 -10.73 -35.06 111.90
CA HIS A 4 -11.75 -35.72 111.10
C HIS A 4 -12.99 -34.82 110.95
N MET A 5 -13.47 -34.65 109.73
CA MET A 5 -14.79 -34.14 109.36
C MET A 5 -15.61 -35.33 108.81
N ARG A 6 -16.69 -35.81 109.45
CA ARG A 6 -18.07 -35.29 109.60
C ARG A 6 -18.97 -35.40 108.36
N THR A 7 -19.98 -36.27 108.51
CA THR A 7 -21.41 -36.16 108.16
C THR A 7 -21.89 -36.25 106.70
N SER A 8 -22.55 -37.39 106.42
CA SER A 8 -23.91 -37.57 105.90
C SER A 8 -24.42 -36.76 104.68
N MET A 9 -24.25 -37.36 103.50
CA MET A 9 -25.27 -37.96 102.62
C MET A 9 -26.57 -37.21 102.22
N LEU A 10 -26.81 -37.27 100.90
CA LEU A 10 -28.01 -36.99 100.06
C LEU A 10 -28.38 -35.54 99.74
N LEU A 11 -28.97 -35.20 98.59
CA LEU A 11 -28.87 -35.49 97.13
C LEU A 11 -29.87 -34.50 96.48
N LEU A 12 -29.72 -34.17 95.19
CA LEU A 12 -30.69 -33.49 94.27
C LEU A 12 -30.84 -31.95 94.46
N VAL A 13 -30.81 -31.06 93.45
CA VAL A 13 -30.95 -31.10 91.97
C VAL A 13 -30.24 -29.86 91.36
N LEU A 14 -30.00 -29.90 90.04
CA LEU A 14 -30.22 -28.82 89.04
C LEU A 14 -29.00 -28.21 88.31
N VAL A 15 -28.90 -28.62 87.04
CA VAL A 15 -28.59 -27.86 85.81
C VAL A 15 -27.24 -27.15 85.68
N GLY A 16 -26.46 -27.63 84.70
CA GLY A 16 -25.44 -26.87 84.02
C GLY A 16 -25.19 -27.45 82.63
N LEU A 17 -25.87 -26.89 81.62
CA LEU A 17 -25.47 -27.03 80.21
C LEU A 17 -24.01 -26.56 80.09
N VAL A 18 -23.14 -27.41 79.53
CA VAL A 18 -21.89 -26.95 78.93
C VAL A 18 -21.88 -27.44 77.48
N GLY A 19 -22.08 -26.50 76.57
CA GLY A 19 -21.69 -26.62 75.18
C GLY A 19 -20.45 -25.77 74.90
N TRP A 20 -19.69 -26.22 73.89
CA TRP A 20 -18.73 -25.46 73.06
C TRP A 20 -17.35 -25.13 73.68
N THR A 21 -16.23 -25.15 72.95
CA THR A 21 -15.90 -25.27 71.51
C THR A 21 -14.51 -25.92 71.32
N ALA A 22 -14.32 -26.69 70.25
CA ALA A 22 -12.99 -27.06 69.76
C ALA A 22 -12.42 -25.92 68.90
N GLY A 23 -11.37 -25.26 69.37
CA GLY A 23 -10.58 -24.32 68.59
C GLY A 23 -9.56 -25.07 67.72
N ALA A 24 -9.65 -24.93 66.40
CA ALA A 24 -8.63 -25.41 65.48
C ALA A 24 -7.35 -24.56 65.63
N ALA A 25 -6.23 -25.20 65.97
CA ALA A 25 -4.92 -24.54 66.02
C ALA A 25 -4.53 -24.02 64.63
N VAL A 26 -4.11 -22.76 64.55
CA VAL A 26 -3.62 -22.14 63.31
C VAL A 26 -2.24 -22.74 63.00
N ALA A 27 -2.11 -23.47 61.90
CA ALA A 27 -0.81 -23.99 61.46
C ALA A 27 0.19 -22.83 61.22
N PRO A 28 1.47 -22.99 61.56
CA PRO A 28 2.52 -22.03 61.19
C PRO A 28 2.52 -21.77 59.68
N LEU A 29 2.83 -20.53 59.28
CA LEU A 29 2.75 -20.11 57.88
C LEU A 29 3.64 -20.96 56.96
N ASP A 30 4.79 -21.42 57.44
CA ASP A 30 5.73 -22.24 56.66
C ASP A 30 5.20 -23.65 56.36
N ASP A 31 4.51 -24.27 57.32
CA ASP A 31 3.84 -25.55 57.12
C ASP A 31 2.69 -25.41 56.12
N ALA A 32 1.99 -24.27 56.16
CA ALA A 32 0.90 -23.98 55.24
C ALA A 32 1.41 -23.87 53.80
N PHE A 33 2.52 -23.17 53.55
CA PHE A 33 3.13 -23.08 52.21
C PHE A 33 3.72 -24.42 51.73
N THR A 34 4.26 -25.23 52.65
CA THR A 34 4.73 -26.59 52.30
C THR A 34 3.58 -27.46 51.85
N THR A 35 2.45 -27.42 52.57
CA THR A 35 1.23 -28.15 52.23
C THR A 35 0.59 -27.64 50.95
N LEU A 36 0.65 -26.32 50.70
CA LEU A 36 0.07 -25.69 49.52
C LEU A 36 0.59 -26.33 48.22
N ARG A 37 1.89 -26.62 48.11
CA ARG A 37 2.49 -27.16 46.86
C ARG A 37 1.81 -28.44 46.34
N THR A 38 1.32 -29.28 47.25
CA THR A 38 0.67 -30.56 46.91
C THR A 38 -0.86 -30.49 46.96
N TYR A 39 -1.45 -29.36 47.33
CA TYR A 39 -2.89 -29.18 47.51
C TYR A 39 -3.67 -29.45 46.23
N ARG A 40 -4.77 -30.21 46.26
CA ARG A 40 -5.60 -30.50 45.09
C ARG A 40 -7.02 -29.95 45.26
N PHE A 41 -7.73 -29.77 44.16
CA PHE A 41 -9.15 -29.42 44.22
C PHE A 41 -9.91 -30.52 44.98
N GLY A 42 -10.65 -30.12 46.01
CA GLY A 42 -11.38 -31.03 46.90
C GLY A 42 -10.70 -31.29 48.26
N ASP A 43 -9.42 -30.94 48.41
CA ASP A 43 -8.72 -31.06 49.68
C ASP A 43 -9.24 -30.06 50.73
N VAL A 44 -9.07 -30.41 52.01
CA VAL A 44 -9.46 -29.58 53.16
C VAL A 44 -8.75 -28.23 53.13
N ARG A 45 -9.52 -27.14 53.21
CA ARG A 45 -9.04 -25.76 53.02
C ARG A 45 -8.28 -25.14 54.19
N ALA A 46 -8.12 -25.84 55.31
CA ALA A 46 -7.52 -25.28 56.52
C ALA A 46 -6.12 -24.63 56.29
N PRO A 47 -5.19 -25.24 55.53
CA PRO A 47 -3.88 -24.63 55.22
C PRO A 47 -4.00 -23.34 54.39
N LEU A 48 -4.94 -23.30 53.45
CA LEU A 48 -5.20 -22.13 52.63
C LEU A 48 -5.71 -20.95 53.46
N GLY A 49 -6.50 -21.22 54.51
CA GLY A 49 -7.03 -20.20 55.41
C GLY A 49 -5.96 -19.52 56.28
N ALA A 50 -4.84 -20.19 56.55
CA ALA A 50 -3.70 -19.57 57.22
C ALA A 50 -2.98 -18.57 56.29
N ILE A 51 -2.72 -18.98 55.04
CA ILE A 51 -2.09 -18.13 54.03
C ILE A 51 -2.97 -16.92 53.70
N HIS A 52 -4.26 -17.15 53.43
CA HIS A 52 -5.19 -16.08 53.10
C HIS A 52 -5.30 -15.01 54.21
N ARG A 53 -5.34 -15.43 55.48
CA ARG A 53 -5.33 -14.48 56.61
C ARG A 53 -4.02 -13.70 56.71
N ALA A 54 -2.89 -14.35 56.46
CA ALA A 54 -1.60 -13.66 56.44
C ALA A 54 -1.54 -12.61 55.31
N VAL A 55 -2.06 -12.94 54.12
CA VAL A 55 -2.18 -12.02 52.98
C VAL A 55 -3.05 -10.82 53.33
N LEU A 56 -4.25 -11.04 53.88
CA LEU A 56 -5.14 -9.95 54.31
C LEU A 56 -4.49 -9.04 55.37
N GLY A 57 -3.78 -9.63 56.34
CA GLY A 57 -3.10 -8.87 57.39
C GLY A 57 -1.89 -8.06 56.90
N ALA A 58 -1.35 -8.39 55.73
CA ALA A 58 -0.18 -7.74 55.15
C ALA A 58 -0.52 -6.64 54.12
N MET A 59 -1.80 -6.46 53.76
CA MET A 59 -2.21 -5.52 52.69
C MET A 59 -1.78 -4.07 52.96
N ASP A 60 -1.74 -3.66 54.23
CA ASP A 60 -1.34 -2.31 54.65
C ASP A 60 0.15 -2.21 55.04
N ASP A 61 0.93 -3.30 54.90
CA ASP A 61 2.36 -3.36 55.20
C ASP A 61 3.15 -3.77 53.93
N PRO A 62 3.79 -2.82 53.24
CA PRO A 62 4.52 -3.10 51.99
C PRO A 62 5.63 -4.15 52.12
N ALA A 63 6.32 -4.23 53.28
CA ALA A 63 7.40 -5.18 53.47
C ALA A 63 6.86 -6.60 53.68
N ALA A 64 5.79 -6.73 54.47
CA ALA A 64 5.11 -8.01 54.67
C ALA A 64 4.41 -8.50 53.39
N ALA A 65 3.77 -7.58 52.64
CA ALA A 65 3.15 -7.87 51.35
C ALA A 65 4.18 -8.41 50.35
N ALA A 66 5.33 -7.74 50.20
CA ALA A 66 6.40 -8.17 49.30
C ALA A 66 6.97 -9.56 49.67
N ALA A 67 7.14 -9.85 50.97
CA ALA A 67 7.61 -11.15 51.43
C ALA A 67 6.62 -12.28 51.11
N LEU A 68 5.31 -12.03 51.27
CA LEU A 68 4.26 -12.99 50.92
C LEU A 68 4.10 -13.15 49.40
N GLU A 69 4.14 -12.04 48.65
CA GLU A 69 4.13 -12.02 47.20
C GLU A 69 5.22 -12.94 46.64
N ALA A 70 6.47 -12.77 47.06
CA ALA A 70 7.59 -13.60 46.60
C ALA A 70 7.35 -15.10 46.81
N ARG A 71 6.79 -15.49 47.96
CA ARG A 71 6.47 -16.90 48.27
C ARG A 71 5.33 -17.43 47.41
N LEU A 72 4.30 -16.62 47.17
CA LEU A 72 3.17 -16.99 46.33
C LEU A 72 3.61 -17.13 44.86
N LEU A 73 4.42 -16.19 44.36
CA LEU A 73 4.99 -16.26 43.01
C LEU A 73 5.86 -17.49 42.81
N ALA A 74 6.64 -17.88 43.83
CA ALA A 74 7.42 -19.11 43.79
C ALA A 74 6.53 -20.35 43.62
N VAL A 75 5.36 -20.40 44.28
CA VAL A 75 4.39 -21.50 44.08
C VAL A 75 3.72 -21.41 42.72
N ALA A 76 3.33 -20.22 42.26
CA ALA A 76 2.67 -20.03 40.97
C ALA A 76 3.56 -20.43 39.78
N ALA A 77 4.86 -20.12 39.85
CA ALA A 77 5.86 -20.45 38.84
C ALA A 77 6.32 -21.92 38.88
N ASP A 78 6.11 -22.62 40.00
CA ASP A 78 6.57 -24.01 40.17
C ASP A 78 5.71 -24.98 39.35
N SER A 79 6.27 -25.49 38.25
CA SER A 79 5.62 -26.49 37.39
C SER A 79 5.40 -27.85 38.09
N GLY A 80 6.10 -28.12 39.19
CA GLY A 80 5.90 -29.29 40.05
C GLY A 80 4.78 -29.11 41.08
N ALA A 81 4.33 -27.87 41.33
CA ALA A 81 3.18 -27.62 42.17
C ALA A 81 1.88 -27.97 41.43
N SER A 82 0.87 -28.42 42.17
CA SER A 82 -0.42 -28.78 41.59
C SER A 82 -1.11 -27.56 40.94
N LEU A 83 -2.02 -27.82 40.00
CA LEU A 83 -2.85 -26.77 39.41
C LEU A 83 -3.62 -25.97 40.47
N ALA A 84 -4.21 -26.64 41.46
CA ALA A 84 -4.96 -25.96 42.52
C ALA A 84 -4.08 -25.06 43.40
N ALA A 85 -2.82 -25.47 43.66
CA ALA A 85 -1.85 -24.66 44.38
C ALA A 85 -1.47 -23.40 43.60
N ARG A 86 -1.17 -23.55 42.31
CA ARG A 86 -0.80 -22.47 41.40
C ARG A 86 -1.94 -21.48 41.20
N SER A 87 -3.17 -21.99 41.00
CA SER A 87 -4.39 -21.16 40.91
C SER A 87 -4.67 -20.41 42.22
N PHE A 88 -4.49 -21.06 43.38
CA PHE A 88 -4.63 -20.40 44.67
C PHE A 88 -3.60 -19.28 44.82
N ALA A 89 -2.33 -19.54 44.50
CA ALA A 89 -1.27 -18.55 44.58
C ALA A 89 -1.56 -17.32 43.71
N CYS A 90 -2.00 -17.50 42.45
CA CYS A 90 -2.40 -16.38 41.58
C CYS A 90 -3.54 -15.55 42.20
N ARG A 91 -4.53 -16.22 42.80
CA ARG A 91 -5.67 -15.53 43.44
C ARG A 91 -5.25 -14.69 44.65
N GLU A 92 -4.29 -15.16 45.44
CA GLU A 92 -3.78 -14.41 46.59
C GLU A 92 -2.82 -13.28 46.15
N VAL A 93 -2.02 -13.48 45.10
CA VAL A 93 -1.19 -12.43 44.50
C VAL A 93 -2.04 -11.24 44.05
N ARG A 94 -3.29 -11.44 43.64
CA ARG A 94 -4.22 -10.35 43.34
C ARG A 94 -4.37 -9.33 44.50
N LEU A 95 -4.21 -9.77 45.76
CA LEU A 95 -4.45 -8.91 46.93
C LEU A 95 -3.22 -8.09 47.33
N VAL A 96 -2.02 -8.60 47.04
CA VAL A 96 -0.74 -8.03 47.52
C VAL A 96 0.30 -7.86 46.41
N GLY A 97 -0.07 -8.14 45.17
CA GLY A 97 0.82 -8.17 44.01
C GLY A 97 1.21 -6.78 43.54
N THR A 98 2.46 -6.67 43.11
CA THR A 98 3.09 -5.44 42.62
C THR A 98 3.61 -5.66 41.20
N ASP A 99 4.32 -4.67 40.66
CA ASP A 99 5.02 -4.81 39.36
C ASP A 99 5.98 -6.02 39.35
N ALA A 100 6.47 -6.47 40.51
CA ALA A 100 7.32 -7.65 40.64
C ALA A 100 6.61 -8.97 40.25
N ALA A 101 5.29 -9.05 40.39
CA ALA A 101 4.51 -10.22 39.97
C ALA A 101 4.31 -10.31 38.45
N VAL A 102 4.42 -9.20 37.72
CA VAL A 102 4.05 -9.13 36.31
C VAL A 102 4.81 -10.14 35.44
N PRO A 103 6.15 -10.30 35.53
CA PRO A 103 6.87 -11.25 34.69
C PRO A 103 6.41 -12.71 34.89
N VAL A 104 6.15 -13.10 36.14
CA VAL A 104 5.68 -14.45 36.47
C VAL A 104 4.27 -14.67 35.96
N LEU A 105 3.35 -13.74 36.26
CA LEU A 105 1.96 -13.84 35.83
C LEU A 105 1.82 -13.79 34.30
N ALA A 106 2.61 -12.96 33.62
CA ALA A 106 2.65 -12.90 32.16
C ALA A 106 3.11 -14.24 31.54
N GLY A 107 4.09 -14.90 32.14
CA GLY A 107 4.51 -16.25 31.72
C GLY A 107 3.40 -17.31 31.87
N LEU A 108 2.51 -17.14 32.86
CA LEU A 108 1.38 -18.05 33.08
C LEU A 108 0.23 -17.85 32.09
N LEU A 109 0.16 -16.73 31.36
CA LEU A 109 -0.86 -16.49 30.33
C LEU A 109 -0.78 -17.52 29.18
N GLY A 110 0.42 -18.05 28.91
CA GLY A 110 0.62 -19.14 27.94
C GLY A 110 0.20 -20.53 28.45
N THR A 111 -0.21 -20.68 29.71
CA THR A 111 -0.67 -21.95 30.28
C THR A 111 -2.20 -21.99 30.28
N PRO A 112 -2.87 -22.82 29.44
CA PRO A 112 -4.33 -22.79 29.27
C PRO A 112 -5.12 -22.88 30.59
N ASP A 113 -4.71 -23.78 31.49
CA ASP A 113 -5.39 -24.00 32.77
C ASP A 113 -5.20 -22.88 33.81
N LEU A 114 -4.20 -22.02 33.60
CA LEU A 114 -3.86 -20.91 34.51
C LEU A 114 -4.10 -19.53 33.90
N ARG A 115 -4.33 -19.44 32.59
CA ARG A 115 -4.51 -18.18 31.84
C ARG A 115 -5.53 -17.26 32.52
N GLU A 116 -6.73 -17.76 32.82
CA GLU A 116 -7.78 -16.95 33.47
C GLU A 116 -7.39 -16.48 34.87
N MET A 117 -6.67 -17.30 35.64
CA MET A 117 -6.21 -16.91 36.98
C MET A 117 -5.08 -15.88 36.91
N ALA A 118 -4.19 -16.00 35.93
CA ALA A 118 -3.14 -15.02 35.68
C ALA A 118 -3.73 -13.68 35.21
N ARG A 119 -4.72 -13.70 34.29
CA ARG A 119 -5.49 -12.51 33.88
C ARG A 119 -6.18 -11.85 35.07
N TYR A 120 -6.82 -12.65 35.92
CA TYR A 120 -7.51 -12.17 37.11
C TYR A 120 -6.58 -11.47 38.11
N ALA A 121 -5.35 -11.98 38.27
CA ALA A 121 -4.33 -11.35 39.10
C ALA A 121 -3.74 -10.09 38.45
N LEU A 122 -3.39 -10.13 37.17
CA LEU A 122 -2.84 -8.99 36.42
C LEU A 122 -3.82 -7.81 36.33
N ALA A 123 -5.13 -8.06 36.26
CA ALA A 123 -6.15 -7.04 36.09
C ALA A 123 -6.22 -5.99 37.21
N VAL A 124 -5.67 -6.29 38.39
CA VAL A 124 -5.66 -5.35 39.52
C VAL A 124 -4.28 -4.75 39.81
N ILE A 125 -3.22 -5.30 39.22
CA ILE A 125 -1.86 -4.76 39.41
C ILE A 125 -1.78 -3.42 38.67
N PRO A 126 -1.54 -2.31 39.39
CA PRO A 126 -1.40 -1.01 38.76
C PRO A 126 -0.09 -0.98 37.98
N GLY A 127 -0.09 -0.39 36.79
CA GLY A 127 1.13 -0.23 36.00
C GLY A 127 0.90 -0.43 34.51
N GLU A 128 1.87 0.03 33.73
CA GLU A 128 1.85 -0.12 32.28
C GLU A 128 2.20 -1.56 31.87
N ASP A 129 3.10 -2.22 32.58
CA ASP A 129 3.57 -3.56 32.22
C ASP A 129 2.50 -4.64 32.42
N ALA A 130 1.71 -4.56 33.49
CA ALA A 130 0.55 -5.45 33.69
C ALA A 130 -0.49 -5.25 32.57
N ARG A 131 -0.74 -4.00 32.17
CA ARG A 131 -1.67 -3.68 31.08
C ARG A 131 -1.15 -4.19 29.73
N ARG A 132 0.13 -4.03 29.43
CA ARG A 132 0.78 -4.59 28.23
C ARG A 132 0.70 -6.11 28.19
N ALA A 133 0.88 -6.80 29.33
CA ALA A 133 0.78 -8.25 29.40
C ALA A 133 -0.63 -8.74 29.05
N LEU A 134 -1.66 -8.09 29.60
CA LEU A 134 -3.06 -8.39 29.29
C LEU A 134 -3.41 -8.12 27.81
N VAL A 135 -2.93 -7.01 27.25
CA VAL A 135 -3.11 -6.67 25.83
C VAL A 135 -2.40 -7.71 24.95
N GLY A 136 -1.19 -8.12 25.31
CA GLY A 136 -0.45 -9.14 24.57
C GLY A 136 -1.18 -10.49 24.52
N ASP A 137 -1.77 -10.93 25.64
CA ASP A 137 -2.58 -12.15 25.69
C ASP A 137 -3.89 -12.04 24.90
N GLU A 138 -4.55 -10.87 24.93
CA GLU A 138 -5.72 -10.62 24.08
C GLU A 138 -5.35 -10.65 22.59
N VAL A 139 -4.20 -10.06 22.21
CA VAL A 139 -3.69 -10.11 20.83
C VAL A 139 -3.39 -11.54 20.40
N ASP A 140 -2.70 -12.36 21.20
CA ASP A 140 -2.45 -13.78 20.89
C ASP A 140 -3.76 -14.55 20.69
N HIS A 141 -4.72 -14.38 21.61
CA HIS A 141 -6.03 -15.03 21.50
C HIS A 141 -6.76 -14.64 20.21
N LEU A 142 -6.82 -13.33 19.90
CA LEU A 142 -7.50 -12.85 18.71
C LEU A 142 -6.77 -13.27 17.42
N LEU A 143 -5.44 -13.29 17.40
CA LEU A 143 -4.68 -13.74 16.24
C LEU A 143 -4.97 -15.20 15.91
N ARG A 144 -5.00 -16.08 16.92
CA ARG A 144 -5.34 -17.49 16.73
C ARG A 144 -6.77 -17.65 16.21
N ALA A 145 -7.73 -16.92 16.79
CA ALA A 145 -9.11 -16.95 16.35
C ALA A 145 -9.29 -16.41 14.92
N ALA A 146 -8.59 -15.32 14.56
CA ALA A 146 -8.62 -14.73 13.23
C ALA A 146 -7.95 -15.64 12.19
N SER A 147 -6.82 -16.26 12.55
CA SER A 147 -6.10 -17.22 11.69
C SER A 147 -6.94 -18.48 11.41
N ALA A 148 -7.86 -18.84 12.31
CA ALA A 148 -8.86 -19.88 12.12
C ALA A 148 -10.11 -19.44 11.31
N GLY A 149 -10.10 -18.24 10.73
CA GLY A 149 -11.21 -17.70 9.93
C GLY A 149 -12.20 -16.83 10.70
N GLY A 150 -11.90 -16.43 11.94
CA GLY A 150 -12.75 -15.57 12.76
C GLY A 150 -12.73 -14.11 12.34
N GLU A 151 -13.66 -13.69 11.46
CA GLU A 151 -13.77 -12.30 10.98
C GLU A 151 -13.98 -11.26 12.09
N ALA A 152 -14.75 -11.61 13.13
CA ALA A 152 -14.94 -10.74 14.29
C ALA A 152 -13.62 -10.49 15.04
N ALA A 153 -12.76 -11.51 15.15
CA ALA A 153 -11.45 -11.38 15.78
C ALA A 153 -10.50 -10.54 14.92
N ARG A 154 -10.52 -10.73 13.59
CA ARG A 154 -9.77 -9.90 12.63
C ARG A 154 -10.16 -8.43 12.77
N THR A 155 -11.46 -8.14 12.70
CA THR A 155 -12.00 -6.78 12.83
C THR A 155 -11.63 -6.14 14.16
N ARG A 156 -11.66 -6.92 15.25
CA ARG A 156 -11.26 -6.45 16.58
C ARG A 156 -9.77 -6.11 16.65
N LEU A 157 -8.90 -6.90 16.02
CA LEU A 157 -7.46 -6.61 15.93
C LEU A 157 -7.19 -5.34 15.12
N ASP A 158 -7.85 -5.19 13.96
CA ASP A 158 -7.68 -4.03 13.08
C ASP A 158 -8.04 -2.72 13.77
N THR A 159 -9.12 -2.75 14.57
CA THR A 159 -9.62 -1.59 15.31
C THR A 159 -8.97 -1.42 16.68
N MET A 160 -8.09 -2.33 17.10
CA MET A 160 -7.46 -2.26 18.42
C MET A 160 -6.43 -1.13 18.48
N ASN A 161 -6.70 -0.17 19.35
CA ASN A 161 -5.79 0.95 19.62
C ASN A 161 -5.46 1.01 21.12
N ALA A 162 -4.64 0.06 21.58
CA ALA A 162 -4.15 -0.01 22.95
C ALA A 162 -2.62 -0.06 22.97
N PRO A 163 -1.96 0.58 23.98
CA PRO A 163 -0.53 0.40 24.20
C PRO A 163 -0.18 -1.08 24.33
N GLY A 164 0.82 -1.54 23.58
CA GLY A 164 1.28 -2.93 23.60
C GLY A 164 0.74 -3.83 22.48
N VAL A 165 -0.21 -3.37 21.65
CA VAL A 165 -0.68 -4.14 20.48
C VAL A 165 0.46 -4.47 19.53
N ASP A 166 1.22 -3.45 19.10
CA ASP A 166 2.33 -3.65 18.17
C ASP A 166 3.40 -4.58 18.75
N ARG A 167 3.63 -4.54 20.06
CA ARG A 167 4.54 -5.47 20.75
C ARG A 167 4.02 -6.91 20.70
N GLY A 168 2.72 -7.12 20.92
CA GLY A 168 2.08 -8.43 20.78
C GLY A 168 2.20 -8.98 19.35
N LEU A 169 1.98 -8.12 18.36
CA LEU A 169 2.14 -8.47 16.94
C LEU A 169 3.61 -8.78 16.59
N ILE A 170 4.57 -8.02 17.10
CA ILE A 170 6.02 -8.29 16.92
C ILE A 170 6.39 -9.67 17.46
N LEU A 171 5.90 -10.04 18.64
CA LEU A 171 6.13 -11.37 19.21
C LEU A 171 5.48 -12.46 18.34
N ALA A 172 4.25 -12.23 17.88
CA ALA A 172 3.52 -13.18 17.06
C ALA A 172 4.11 -13.36 15.65
N ALA A 173 4.79 -12.36 15.09
CA ALA A 173 5.53 -12.49 13.83
C ALA A 173 6.61 -13.58 13.89
N GLY A 174 7.14 -13.87 15.09
CA GLY A 174 8.08 -14.96 15.35
C GLY A 174 7.42 -16.31 15.71
N SER A 175 6.10 -16.43 15.64
CA SER A 175 5.37 -17.66 15.98
C SER A 175 5.80 -18.85 15.12
N ASP A 176 5.81 -20.05 15.68
CA ASP A 176 5.99 -21.31 14.94
C ASP A 176 4.79 -21.62 14.03
N ASP A 177 3.62 -21.05 14.33
CA ASP A 177 2.43 -21.14 13.48
C ASP A 177 2.52 -20.11 12.33
N ASP A 178 2.70 -20.62 11.10
CA ASP A 178 2.81 -19.81 9.88
C ASP A 178 1.60 -18.90 9.66
N THR A 179 0.38 -19.35 9.98
CA THR A 179 -0.83 -18.55 9.75
C THR A 179 -0.89 -17.37 10.70
N VAL A 180 -0.55 -17.59 11.97
CA VAL A 180 -0.45 -16.54 12.99
C VAL A 180 0.67 -15.55 12.65
N ALA A 181 1.84 -16.07 12.26
CA ALA A 181 2.98 -15.23 11.90
C ALA A 181 2.69 -14.32 10.70
N LEU A 182 2.10 -14.87 9.63
CA LEU A 182 1.73 -14.11 8.44
C LEU A 182 0.73 -13.00 8.75
N LEU A 183 -0.34 -13.31 9.50
CA LEU A 183 -1.33 -12.32 9.89
C LEU A 183 -0.72 -11.21 10.78
N ALA A 184 0.16 -11.58 11.70
CA ALA A 184 0.86 -10.61 12.53
C ALA A 184 1.75 -9.67 11.71
N ILE A 185 2.50 -10.20 10.74
CA ILE A 185 3.35 -9.43 9.82
C ILE A 185 2.50 -8.47 8.96
N GLU A 186 1.40 -8.97 8.39
CA GLU A 186 0.45 -8.16 7.60
C GLU A 186 -0.06 -6.97 8.42
N LEU A 187 -0.52 -7.23 9.65
CA LEU A 187 -1.03 -6.22 10.57
C LEU A 187 0.02 -5.19 10.95
N LEU A 188 1.27 -5.61 11.20
CA LEU A 188 2.37 -4.69 11.49
C LEU A 188 2.61 -3.73 10.32
N GLY A 189 2.59 -4.25 9.08
CA GLY A 189 2.72 -3.46 7.87
C GLY A 189 1.57 -2.47 7.69
N GLN A 190 0.32 -2.93 7.81
CA GLN A 190 -0.89 -2.08 7.70
C GLN A 190 -0.90 -0.93 8.72
N ARG A 191 -0.35 -1.17 9.91
CA ARG A 191 -0.28 -0.18 10.98
C ARG A 191 0.92 0.77 10.84
N GLY A 192 1.86 0.51 9.93
CA GLY A 192 3.10 1.27 9.86
C GLY A 192 3.91 1.20 11.16
N ALA A 193 3.88 0.05 11.85
CA ALA A 193 4.54 -0.14 13.15
C ALA A 193 6.07 -0.13 13.04
N THR A 194 6.68 1.07 13.05
CA THR A 194 8.13 1.28 12.87
C THR A 194 9.00 0.48 13.86
N ALA A 195 8.50 0.23 15.07
CA ALA A 195 9.17 -0.60 16.08
C ALA A 195 9.38 -2.06 15.63
N ALA A 196 8.65 -2.53 14.61
CA ALA A 196 8.79 -3.89 14.07
C ALA A 196 9.92 -4.03 13.04
N ARG A 197 10.59 -2.95 12.65
CA ARG A 197 11.59 -2.94 11.57
C ARG A 197 12.63 -4.05 11.71
N GLU A 198 13.31 -4.13 12.86
CA GLU A 198 14.39 -5.11 13.07
C GLU A 198 13.88 -6.55 12.95
N VAL A 199 12.69 -6.83 13.48
CA VAL A 199 12.08 -8.16 13.42
C VAL A 199 11.67 -8.50 11.99
N LEU A 200 11.07 -7.56 11.26
CA LEU A 200 10.69 -7.79 9.87
C LEU A 200 11.92 -7.93 8.95
N GLU A 201 12.99 -7.18 9.18
CA GLU A 201 14.26 -7.37 8.46
C GLU A 201 14.84 -8.78 8.72
N ALA A 202 14.80 -9.24 9.97
CA ALA A 202 15.23 -10.60 10.32
C ALA A 202 14.34 -11.68 9.67
N VAL A 203 13.01 -11.49 9.67
CA VAL A 203 12.07 -12.41 9.01
C VAL A 203 12.25 -12.39 7.49
N GLY A 204 12.44 -11.22 6.87
CA GLY A 204 12.71 -11.12 5.43
C GLY A 204 13.97 -11.87 5.00
N GLN A 205 15.00 -11.89 5.85
CA GLN A 205 16.25 -12.60 5.57
C GLN A 205 16.21 -14.11 5.89
N ARG A 206 15.52 -14.50 6.97
CA ARG A 206 15.66 -15.84 7.58
C ARG A 206 14.34 -16.54 7.84
N GLY A 207 13.23 -16.00 7.36
CA GLY A 207 11.90 -16.57 7.52
C GLY A 207 11.81 -17.99 6.99
N THR A 208 11.12 -18.84 7.76
CA THR A 208 11.00 -20.29 7.52
C THR A 208 10.30 -20.62 6.20
N SER A 209 9.31 -19.84 5.79
CA SER A 209 8.59 -19.99 4.52
C SER A 209 8.79 -18.80 3.58
N ALA A 210 8.65 -19.05 2.28
CA ALA A 210 8.78 -18.01 1.25
C ALA A 210 7.72 -16.92 1.41
N ASP A 211 6.48 -17.31 1.76
CA ASP A 211 5.40 -16.37 2.07
C ASP A 211 5.71 -15.50 3.30
N ARG A 212 6.36 -16.03 4.35
CA ARG A 212 6.77 -15.20 5.50
C ARG A 212 7.81 -14.16 5.11
N ARG A 213 8.81 -14.55 4.30
CA ARG A 213 9.80 -13.59 3.80
C ARG A 213 9.14 -12.54 2.92
N ALA A 214 8.29 -12.94 1.98
CA ALA A 214 7.54 -12.03 1.12
C ALA A 214 6.67 -11.05 1.93
N ALA A 215 5.89 -11.55 2.89
CA ALA A 215 5.06 -10.72 3.77
C ALA A 215 5.89 -9.73 4.58
N ALA A 216 7.09 -10.12 5.04
CA ALA A 216 7.98 -9.22 5.76
C ALA A 216 8.52 -8.10 4.86
N HIS A 217 8.90 -8.39 3.62
CA HIS A 217 9.27 -7.36 2.64
C HIS A 217 8.10 -6.39 2.34
N LEU A 218 6.86 -6.89 2.22
CA LEU A 218 5.66 -6.06 2.06
C LEU A 218 5.39 -5.19 3.29
N ALA A 219 5.55 -5.74 4.49
CA ALA A 219 5.39 -4.99 5.71
C ALA A 219 6.46 -3.89 5.83
N LEU A 220 7.73 -4.20 5.52
CA LEU A 220 8.82 -3.23 5.49
C LEU A 220 8.58 -2.09 4.50
N SER A 221 8.05 -2.36 3.30
CA SER A 221 7.72 -1.31 2.34
C SER A 221 6.58 -0.39 2.80
N ARG A 222 5.84 -0.79 3.85
CA ARG A 222 4.76 0.00 4.46
C ARG A 222 5.18 0.66 5.78
N LEU A 223 6.20 0.12 6.46
CA LEU A 223 6.79 0.72 7.66
C LEU A 223 7.60 1.98 7.36
N ALA A 224 8.20 2.02 6.18
CA ALA A 224 8.96 3.17 5.74
C ALA A 224 7.98 4.31 5.48
N ASP A 225 7.95 5.28 6.38
CA ASP A 225 7.45 6.61 6.07
C ASP A 225 8.16 7.00 4.76
N TRP A 226 7.36 7.24 3.72
CA TRP A 226 7.63 7.50 2.30
C TRP A 226 8.74 8.54 1.97
N ARG A 227 9.55 8.94 2.95
CA ARG A 227 10.52 10.02 2.97
C ARG A 227 11.94 9.62 3.42
N THR A 228 12.27 8.34 3.61
CA THR A 228 13.65 7.91 3.95
C THR A 228 14.18 6.85 2.98
N ASP A 229 15.52 6.72 2.92
CA ASP A 229 16.44 6.01 1.98
C ASP A 229 16.16 4.52 1.68
N VAL A 230 14.91 4.07 1.75
CA VAL A 230 14.50 2.70 1.49
C VAL A 230 14.09 2.56 0.03
N ASP A 231 14.70 1.61 -0.66
CA ASP A 231 14.32 1.22 -2.01
C ASP A 231 13.04 0.36 -1.95
N HIS A 232 11.89 1.04 -2.08
CA HIS A 232 10.56 0.42 -2.02
C HIS A 232 10.35 -0.55 -3.18
N ALA A 233 10.85 -0.22 -4.38
CA ALA A 233 10.78 -1.09 -5.54
C ALA A 233 11.57 -2.39 -5.30
N ALA A 234 12.77 -2.32 -4.71
CA ALA A 234 13.53 -3.51 -4.36
C ALA A 234 12.79 -4.42 -3.37
N LEU A 235 12.17 -3.87 -2.32
CA LEU A 235 11.38 -4.63 -1.35
C LEU A 235 10.16 -5.30 -2.00
N LEU A 236 9.38 -4.55 -2.77
CA LEU A 236 8.21 -5.10 -3.47
C LEU A 236 8.61 -6.13 -4.52
N GLY A 237 9.72 -5.91 -5.23
CA GLY A 237 10.26 -6.87 -6.18
C GLY A 237 10.70 -8.17 -5.51
N ALA A 238 11.30 -8.10 -4.32
CA ALA A 238 11.61 -9.28 -3.52
C ALA A 238 10.34 -10.02 -3.10
N ALA A 239 9.33 -9.31 -2.59
CA ALA A 239 8.04 -9.90 -2.23
C ALA A 239 7.37 -10.61 -3.41
N MET A 240 7.34 -9.99 -4.60
CA MET A 240 6.74 -10.61 -5.80
C MET A 240 7.46 -11.88 -6.26
N ARG A 241 8.76 -12.01 -6.01
CA ARG A 241 9.53 -13.21 -6.37
C ARG A 241 9.35 -14.34 -5.38
N GLU A 242 9.15 -14.02 -4.11
CA GLU A 242 9.06 -15.01 -3.03
C GLU A 242 7.62 -15.47 -2.73
N ALA A 243 6.62 -14.63 -2.99
CA ALA A 243 5.23 -14.92 -2.67
C ALA A 243 4.71 -16.17 -3.42
N THR A 244 4.22 -17.14 -2.66
CA THR A 244 3.68 -18.41 -3.18
C THR A 244 2.17 -18.50 -3.06
N SER A 245 1.59 -18.04 -1.94
CA SER A 245 0.15 -18.09 -1.73
C SER A 245 -0.60 -17.03 -2.54
N VAL A 246 -1.85 -17.31 -2.93
CA VAL A 246 -2.71 -16.33 -3.63
C VAL A 246 -2.89 -15.07 -2.77
N ALA A 247 -3.02 -15.21 -1.45
CA ALA A 247 -3.20 -14.09 -0.54
C ALA A 247 -2.00 -13.12 -0.57
N VAL A 248 -0.77 -13.62 -0.40
CA VAL A 248 0.44 -12.78 -0.40
C VAL A 248 0.73 -12.22 -1.78
N ARG A 249 0.49 -13.00 -2.86
CA ARG A 249 0.64 -12.51 -4.24
C ARG A 249 -0.32 -11.36 -4.56
N ARG A 250 -1.58 -11.45 -4.11
CA ARG A 250 -2.56 -10.36 -4.25
C ARG A 250 -2.13 -9.11 -3.48
N ASP A 251 -1.66 -9.28 -2.24
CA ASP A 251 -1.21 -8.17 -1.42
C ASP A 251 0.03 -7.48 -2.03
N ALA A 252 0.95 -8.25 -2.62
CA ALA A 252 2.08 -7.73 -3.37
C ALA A 252 1.66 -6.91 -4.59
N LEU A 253 0.73 -7.42 -5.41
CA LEU A 253 0.20 -6.66 -6.56
C LEU A 253 -0.48 -5.36 -6.12
N ALA A 254 -1.25 -5.38 -5.03
CA ALA A 254 -1.86 -4.17 -4.48
C ALA A 254 -0.80 -3.15 -4.04
N ALA A 255 0.29 -3.60 -3.41
CA ALA A 255 1.39 -2.74 -3.01
C ALA A 255 2.14 -2.15 -4.22
N VAL A 256 2.37 -2.94 -5.28
CA VAL A 256 2.97 -2.45 -6.54
C VAL A 256 2.07 -1.40 -7.20
N SER A 257 0.76 -1.65 -7.26
CA SER A 257 -0.20 -0.68 -7.80
C SER A 257 -0.18 0.64 -7.03
N ALA A 258 -0.03 0.58 -5.70
CA ALA A 258 0.02 1.77 -4.86
C ALA A 258 1.32 2.56 -5.02
N LEU A 259 2.46 1.88 -5.19
CA LEU A 259 3.76 2.52 -5.44
C LEU A 259 3.82 3.13 -6.85
N GLY A 260 3.34 2.38 -7.85
CA GLY A 260 3.26 2.84 -9.23
C GLY A 260 4.59 2.94 -9.97
N ASP A 261 5.64 2.28 -9.47
CA ASP A 261 6.99 2.31 -10.04
C ASP A 261 7.10 1.43 -11.31
N PRO A 262 7.42 2.02 -12.49
CA PRO A 262 7.56 1.29 -13.74
C PRO A 262 8.64 0.20 -13.74
N ASP A 263 9.65 0.26 -12.86
CA ASP A 263 10.71 -0.75 -12.79
C ASP A 263 10.20 -2.13 -12.36
N LEU A 264 9.01 -2.18 -11.75
CA LEU A 264 8.34 -3.42 -11.35
C LEU A 264 7.53 -4.06 -12.49
N LEU A 265 7.35 -3.38 -13.62
CA LEU A 265 6.55 -3.86 -14.75
C LEU A 265 6.93 -5.28 -15.22
N PRO A 266 8.21 -5.67 -15.37
CA PRO A 266 8.56 -7.03 -15.78
C PRO A 266 8.00 -8.10 -14.82
N LEU A 267 8.05 -7.84 -13.51
CA LEU A 267 7.55 -8.79 -12.50
C LEU A 267 6.02 -8.89 -12.51
N VAL A 268 5.32 -7.80 -12.85
CA VAL A 268 3.86 -7.80 -13.01
C VAL A 268 3.46 -8.54 -14.28
N LEU A 269 4.18 -8.34 -15.39
CA LEU A 269 3.93 -9.04 -16.66
C LEU A 269 4.00 -10.57 -16.49
N ASP A 270 4.94 -11.07 -15.69
CA ASP A 270 5.06 -12.50 -15.34
C ASP A 270 3.82 -13.08 -14.63
N ARG A 271 2.87 -12.24 -14.18
CA ARG A 271 1.65 -12.66 -13.48
C ARG A 271 0.37 -12.45 -14.28
N VAL A 272 0.44 -11.88 -15.48
CA VAL A 272 -0.74 -11.60 -16.32
C VAL A 272 -1.48 -12.88 -16.73
N ALA A 273 -0.73 -13.97 -16.95
CA ALA A 273 -1.29 -15.27 -17.29
C ALA A 273 -1.82 -16.06 -16.07
N ASP A 274 -1.68 -15.53 -14.85
CA ASP A 274 -2.14 -16.22 -13.65
C ASP A 274 -3.67 -16.39 -13.64
N PRO A 275 -4.20 -17.59 -13.32
CA PRO A 275 -5.64 -17.84 -13.35
C PRO A 275 -6.42 -17.07 -12.27
N ASP A 276 -5.80 -16.81 -11.11
CA ASP A 276 -6.46 -16.18 -9.97
C ASP A 276 -6.24 -14.66 -9.95
N LEU A 277 -5.10 -14.20 -10.45
CA LEU A 277 -4.64 -12.80 -10.33
C LEU A 277 -4.41 -12.10 -11.68
N GLY A 278 -4.58 -12.80 -12.80
CA GLY A 278 -4.17 -12.29 -14.11
C GLY A 278 -4.93 -11.04 -14.56
N ALA A 279 -6.19 -10.87 -14.15
CA ALA A 279 -6.97 -9.66 -14.45
C ALA A 279 -6.42 -8.43 -13.72
N ASP A 280 -6.15 -8.55 -12.42
CA ASP A 280 -5.56 -7.47 -11.61
C ASP A 280 -4.15 -7.15 -12.10
N ALA A 281 -3.33 -8.18 -12.37
CA ALA A 281 -1.99 -8.02 -12.91
C ALA A 281 -2.00 -7.33 -14.29
N ALA A 282 -2.95 -7.66 -15.18
CA ALA A 282 -3.11 -7.00 -16.46
C ALA A 282 -3.40 -5.50 -16.32
N ALA A 283 -4.33 -5.14 -15.43
CA ALA A 283 -4.68 -3.74 -15.18
C ALA A 283 -3.48 -2.96 -14.65
N ILE A 284 -2.75 -3.52 -13.68
CA ILE A 284 -1.54 -2.91 -13.12
C ILE A 284 -0.43 -2.80 -14.17
N ALA A 285 -0.21 -3.84 -14.98
CA ALA A 285 0.80 -3.81 -16.03
C ALA A 285 0.52 -2.73 -17.07
N ILE A 286 -0.74 -2.54 -17.49
CA ILE A 286 -1.12 -1.46 -18.42
C ILE A 286 -0.89 -0.09 -17.78
N ASP A 287 -1.26 0.11 -16.52
CA ASP A 287 -1.04 1.36 -15.79
C ASP A 287 0.46 1.70 -15.69
N LEU A 288 1.30 0.73 -15.29
CA LEU A 288 2.75 0.90 -15.25
C LEU A 288 3.36 1.14 -16.64
N ALA A 289 2.92 0.41 -17.67
CA ALA A 289 3.38 0.60 -19.04
C ALA A 289 3.12 2.02 -19.55
N MET A 290 1.99 2.61 -19.17
CA MET A 290 1.63 3.98 -19.55
C MET A 290 2.41 5.08 -18.80
N ARG A 291 3.22 4.71 -17.80
CA ARG A 291 4.15 5.60 -17.09
C ARG A 291 5.58 5.56 -17.63
N LEU A 292 5.89 4.67 -18.56
CA LEU A 292 7.20 4.63 -19.21
C LEU A 292 7.41 5.88 -20.08
N ASP A 293 8.65 6.38 -20.12
CA ASP A 293 9.05 7.49 -21.00
C ASP A 293 9.14 7.06 -22.48
N ASP A 294 9.44 5.79 -22.74
CA ASP A 294 9.54 5.22 -24.08
C ASP A 294 8.18 4.66 -24.53
N ARG A 295 7.55 5.35 -25.49
CA ARG A 295 6.26 4.98 -26.09
C ARG A 295 6.27 3.58 -26.73
N ASP A 296 7.35 3.21 -27.42
CA ASP A 296 7.42 1.92 -28.09
C ASP A 296 7.56 0.80 -27.05
N ALA A 297 8.26 1.07 -25.94
CA ALA A 297 8.26 0.21 -24.77
C ALA A 297 6.87 0.09 -24.13
N SER A 298 6.13 1.19 -23.95
CA SER A 298 4.73 1.16 -23.49
C SER A 298 3.85 0.30 -24.40
N ARG A 299 3.97 0.50 -25.72
CA ARG A 299 3.19 -0.25 -26.72
C ARG A 299 3.50 -1.75 -26.66
N ARG A 300 4.78 -2.12 -26.60
CA ARG A 300 5.20 -3.53 -26.47
C ARG A 300 4.67 -4.16 -25.19
N ALA A 301 4.73 -3.44 -24.06
CA ALA A 301 4.23 -3.94 -22.79
C ALA A 301 2.71 -4.15 -22.79
N VAL A 302 1.93 -3.19 -23.30
CA VAL A 302 0.47 -3.36 -23.44
C VAL A 302 0.13 -4.49 -24.43
N GLY A 303 0.91 -4.64 -25.50
CA GLY A 303 0.80 -5.77 -26.43
C GLY A 303 1.04 -7.13 -25.75
N ALA A 304 2.07 -7.24 -24.91
CA ALA A 304 2.35 -8.45 -24.14
C ALA A 304 1.20 -8.83 -23.20
N VAL A 305 0.51 -7.84 -22.61
CA VAL A 305 -0.70 -8.08 -21.80
C VAL A 305 -1.82 -8.71 -22.65
N LEU A 306 -2.05 -8.18 -23.85
CA LEU A 306 -3.05 -8.74 -24.78
C LEU A 306 -2.72 -10.15 -25.26
N GLU A 307 -1.43 -10.44 -25.45
CA GLU A 307 -0.96 -11.78 -25.86
C GLU A 307 -1.12 -12.81 -24.74
N ALA A 308 -0.88 -12.42 -23.50
CA ALA A 308 -0.94 -13.31 -22.33
C ALA A 308 -2.36 -13.61 -21.85
N ARG A 309 -3.37 -12.80 -22.21
CA ARG A 309 -4.76 -12.95 -21.74
C ARG A 309 -5.65 -13.69 -22.75
N PRO A 310 -6.65 -14.47 -22.28
CA PRO A 310 -7.58 -15.19 -23.15
C PRO A 310 -8.36 -14.30 -24.11
N ARG A 311 -8.58 -14.80 -25.34
CA ARG A 311 -9.55 -14.45 -26.43
C ARG A 311 -10.85 -13.70 -26.08
N ASP A 312 -11.37 -13.92 -24.90
CA ASP A 312 -12.70 -13.53 -24.45
C ASP A 312 -12.69 -12.60 -23.24
N ASP A 313 -11.50 -12.25 -22.71
CA ASP A 313 -11.32 -11.22 -21.68
C ASP A 313 -11.54 -9.80 -22.24
N GLU A 314 -12.81 -9.44 -22.38
CA GLU A 314 -13.23 -8.17 -22.98
C GLU A 314 -12.83 -6.96 -22.12
N ALA A 315 -12.83 -7.12 -20.80
CA ALA A 315 -12.44 -6.05 -19.88
C ALA A 315 -10.98 -5.65 -20.11
N THR A 316 -10.06 -6.63 -20.14
CA THR A 316 -8.64 -6.35 -20.41
C THR A 316 -8.44 -5.78 -21.81
N ARG A 317 -9.11 -6.33 -22.84
CA ARG A 317 -9.00 -5.81 -24.21
C ARG A 317 -9.42 -4.36 -24.32
N ARG A 318 -10.51 -3.99 -23.68
CA ARG A 318 -11.00 -2.61 -23.71
C ARG A 318 -9.96 -1.67 -23.12
N VAL A 319 -9.46 -1.97 -21.91
CA VAL A 319 -8.46 -1.13 -21.22
C VAL A 319 -7.17 -1.03 -22.04
N ALA A 320 -6.67 -2.16 -22.56
CA ALA A 320 -5.48 -2.20 -23.40
C ALA A 320 -5.67 -1.47 -24.74
N GLY A 321 -6.85 -1.61 -25.36
CA GLY A 321 -7.23 -0.90 -26.59
C GLY A 321 -7.28 0.60 -26.40
N ASP A 322 -7.87 1.08 -25.29
CA ASP A 322 -7.88 2.50 -24.93
C ASP A 322 -6.47 3.04 -24.68
N ALA A 323 -5.60 2.25 -24.03
CA ALA A 323 -4.19 2.60 -23.81
C ALA A 323 -3.42 2.68 -25.14
N ILE A 324 -3.56 1.68 -26.02
CA ILE A 324 -2.98 1.69 -27.37
C ILE A 324 -3.49 2.88 -28.18
N ALA A 325 -4.79 3.16 -28.17
CA ALA A 325 -5.37 4.30 -28.87
C ALA A 325 -4.81 5.63 -28.36
N ARG A 326 -4.52 5.75 -27.05
CA ARG A 326 -3.86 6.93 -26.47
C ARG A 326 -2.40 7.08 -26.91
N LEU A 327 -1.65 5.98 -26.96
CA LEU A 327 -0.28 5.97 -27.47
C LEU A 327 -0.27 6.34 -28.97
N ASP A 328 -1.20 5.78 -29.75
CA ASP A 328 -1.34 6.02 -31.18
C ASP A 328 -1.87 7.41 -31.49
N ALA A 329 -2.73 7.97 -30.65
CA ALA A 329 -3.26 9.32 -30.84
C ALA A 329 -2.13 10.36 -30.92
N ARG A 330 -1.04 10.14 -30.17
CA ARG A 330 0.15 11.00 -30.08
C ARG A 330 1.19 10.73 -31.17
N GLU A 331 0.98 9.73 -32.02
CA GLU A 331 1.92 9.34 -33.05
C GLU A 331 1.74 10.15 -34.35
N GLY A 332 2.86 10.46 -35.00
CA GLY A 332 2.88 11.12 -36.30
C GLY A 332 2.64 12.63 -36.26
N PHE A 333 2.41 13.23 -35.08
CA PHE A 333 2.32 14.68 -34.95
C PHE A 333 3.59 15.36 -35.44
N ILE A 334 3.40 16.39 -36.25
CA ILE A 334 4.48 17.25 -36.68
C ILE A 334 4.72 18.27 -35.56
N THR A 335 5.85 18.13 -34.87
CA THR A 335 6.21 18.98 -33.73
C THR A 335 7.32 19.98 -34.05
N ALA A 336 7.98 19.83 -35.20
CA ALA A 336 9.08 20.67 -35.63
C ALA A 336 8.63 21.67 -36.69
N TRP A 337 8.26 22.87 -36.26
CA TRP A 337 7.78 23.95 -37.12
C TRP A 337 8.67 25.19 -37.05
N LEU A 338 8.85 25.81 -38.22
CA LEU A 338 9.20 27.22 -38.33
C LEU A 338 7.95 28.02 -38.69
N VAL A 339 7.83 29.26 -38.21
CA VAL A 339 6.72 30.18 -38.49
C VAL A 339 7.20 31.51 -39.06
N ALA A 340 6.34 32.14 -39.85
CA ALA A 340 6.56 33.46 -40.43
C ALA A 340 5.27 34.29 -40.42
N GLY A 341 5.37 35.56 -40.02
CA GLY A 341 4.22 36.46 -39.87
C GLY A 341 4.30 37.31 -38.59
N PRO A 342 3.17 37.89 -38.14
CA PRO A 342 1.87 37.85 -38.81
C PRO A 342 1.83 38.82 -39.99
N TYR A 343 1.03 38.50 -41.01
CA TYR A 343 0.76 39.38 -42.13
C TYR A 343 -0.67 39.93 -42.01
N PRO A 344 -0.85 41.25 -41.91
CA PRO A 344 -2.15 41.87 -41.69
C PRO A 344 -3.04 41.83 -42.95
N ALA A 345 -4.35 41.69 -42.78
CA ALA A 345 -5.31 41.63 -43.89
C ALA A 345 -5.31 42.91 -44.75
N GLU A 346 -4.98 44.07 -44.16
CA GLU A 346 -4.88 45.36 -44.85
C GLU A 346 -3.81 45.36 -45.96
N ALA A 347 -2.81 44.48 -45.84
CA ALA A 347 -1.78 44.30 -46.86
C ALA A 347 -2.23 43.43 -48.05
N ALA A 348 -3.40 42.77 -47.96
CA ALA A 348 -3.91 41.83 -48.94
C ALA A 348 -5.06 42.41 -49.79
N SER A 349 -4.73 42.84 -51.02
CA SER A 349 -5.76 43.19 -52.00
C SER A 349 -6.46 41.93 -52.51
N GLY A 350 -7.80 41.86 -52.38
CA GLY A 350 -8.60 40.73 -52.86
C GLY A 350 -8.81 39.59 -51.87
N GLY A 351 -8.49 39.79 -50.59
CA GLY A 351 -8.72 38.82 -49.52
C GLY A 351 -7.45 38.11 -49.07
N MET A 352 -7.32 37.91 -47.76
CA MET A 352 -6.10 37.43 -47.12
C MET A 352 -5.73 36.00 -47.50
N HIS A 353 -6.73 35.15 -47.71
CA HIS A 353 -6.53 33.74 -48.03
C HIS A 353 -5.84 33.55 -49.38
N ALA A 354 -6.33 34.23 -50.42
CA ALA A 354 -5.79 34.14 -51.78
C ALA A 354 -4.52 34.98 -52.03
N PHE A 355 -4.29 36.03 -51.24
CA PHE A 355 -3.17 36.95 -51.46
C PHE A 355 -1.80 36.31 -51.12
N ALA A 356 -0.86 36.38 -52.06
CA ALA A 356 0.49 35.83 -51.89
C ALA A 356 1.41 36.77 -51.08
N PHE A 357 1.67 36.42 -49.82
CA PHE A 357 2.67 37.06 -48.96
C PHE A 357 4.09 36.55 -49.25
N PRO A 358 5.15 37.17 -48.69
CA PRO A 358 6.53 36.82 -48.99
C PRO A 358 6.88 35.31 -48.97
N PRO A 359 6.37 34.48 -48.03
CA PRO A 359 6.67 33.04 -48.02
C PRO A 359 6.15 32.27 -49.24
N GLU A 360 5.13 32.78 -49.95
CA GLU A 360 4.58 32.14 -51.16
C GLU A 360 5.33 32.54 -52.44
N ARG A 361 6.22 33.53 -52.38
CA ARG A 361 6.85 34.11 -53.58
C ARG A 361 8.12 33.36 -53.96
N ALA A 362 8.37 33.29 -55.27
CA ALA A 362 9.60 32.71 -55.79
C ALA A 362 10.84 33.51 -55.31
N GLY A 363 11.93 32.79 -55.00
CA GLY A 363 13.20 33.39 -54.58
C GLY A 363 13.65 33.05 -53.15
N GLY A 364 12.88 32.22 -52.44
CA GLY A 364 13.19 31.84 -51.06
C GLY A 364 12.78 32.92 -50.05
N PHE A 365 12.56 32.49 -48.81
CA PHE A 365 12.19 33.36 -47.70
C PHE A 365 12.97 32.95 -46.46
N ASP A 366 13.71 33.89 -45.87
CA ASP A 366 14.62 33.65 -44.73
C ASP A 366 14.06 34.15 -43.39
N GLY A 367 12.87 34.77 -43.37
CA GLY A 367 12.25 35.34 -42.16
C GLY A 367 11.54 34.32 -41.26
N TRP A 368 12.03 33.09 -41.22
CA TRP A 368 11.46 32.01 -40.43
C TRP A 368 11.97 32.03 -38.99
N ALA A 369 11.08 31.82 -38.02
CA ALA A 369 11.42 31.68 -36.60
C ALA A 369 10.92 30.34 -36.05
N PRO A 370 11.63 29.69 -35.11
CA PRO A 370 11.12 28.49 -34.47
C PRO A 370 9.88 28.78 -33.62
N VAL A 371 8.94 27.86 -33.59
CA VAL A 371 7.80 27.92 -32.66
C VAL A 371 8.28 27.49 -31.27
N PRO A 372 7.82 28.15 -30.18
CA PRO A 372 8.00 27.61 -28.83
C PRO A 372 7.51 26.16 -28.74
N PRO A 373 8.21 25.26 -28.01
CA PRO A 373 7.82 23.87 -27.92
C PRO A 373 6.37 23.74 -27.40
N ALA A 374 5.60 22.85 -28.03
CA ALA A 374 4.24 22.55 -27.61
C ALA A 374 4.18 22.17 -26.12
N THR A 375 3.08 22.52 -25.45
CA THR A 375 2.93 22.19 -24.02
C THR A 375 2.78 20.68 -23.81
N ILE A 376 3.20 20.20 -22.64
CA ILE A 376 3.17 18.78 -22.22
C ILE A 376 1.77 18.15 -22.35
N ARG A 377 0.70 18.95 -22.36
CA ARG A 377 -0.68 18.48 -22.44
C ARG A 377 -1.16 18.14 -23.86
N ASP A 378 -0.62 18.76 -24.90
CA ASP A 378 -1.03 18.56 -26.30
C ASP A 378 0.18 18.64 -27.26
N PRO A 379 0.91 17.52 -27.47
CA PRO A 379 2.02 17.50 -28.41
C PRO A 379 1.48 17.63 -29.85
N GLY A 380 1.76 18.77 -30.50
CA GLY A 380 1.48 18.96 -31.93
C GLY A 380 0.52 20.10 -32.28
N ILE A 381 -0.02 20.83 -31.29
CA ILE A 381 -0.80 22.06 -31.54
C ILE A 381 0.14 23.29 -31.43
N VAL A 382 0.07 24.15 -32.44
CA VAL A 382 0.76 25.45 -32.48
C VAL A 382 -0.28 26.55 -32.28
N ASP A 383 -0.14 27.30 -31.19
CA ASP A 383 -0.98 28.44 -30.83
C ASP A 383 -0.37 29.74 -31.39
N LEU A 384 -0.84 30.14 -32.57
CA LEU A 384 -0.38 31.34 -33.27
C LEU A 384 -0.86 32.63 -32.59
N LEU A 385 -1.95 32.58 -31.83
CA LEU A 385 -2.44 33.72 -31.05
C LEU A 385 -1.45 34.08 -29.94
N LYS A 386 -0.88 33.08 -29.25
CA LYS A 386 0.20 33.31 -28.28
C LYS A 386 1.49 33.79 -28.93
N VAL A 387 1.81 33.34 -30.14
CA VAL A 387 3.05 33.71 -30.84
C VAL A 387 2.97 35.14 -31.36
N TYR A 388 1.86 35.54 -31.97
CA TYR A 388 1.74 36.80 -32.73
C TYR A 388 0.63 37.73 -32.26
N GLY A 389 -0.40 37.20 -31.59
CA GLY A 389 -1.58 37.95 -31.15
C GLY A 389 -2.44 38.51 -32.29
N GLY A 390 -3.61 39.05 -31.91
CA GLY A 390 -4.49 39.88 -32.72
C GLY A 390 -5.29 39.17 -33.82
N ASP A 391 -6.21 39.92 -34.41
CA ASP A 391 -7.21 39.44 -35.37
C ASP A 391 -6.85 39.83 -36.82
N HIS A 392 -7.63 39.33 -37.79
CA HIS A 392 -7.58 39.71 -39.20
C HIS A 392 -6.17 39.67 -39.81
N ARG A 393 -5.49 38.53 -39.67
CA ARG A 393 -4.09 38.32 -40.10
C ARG A 393 -3.85 36.89 -40.54
N CYS A 394 -2.70 36.61 -41.13
CA CYS A 394 -2.30 35.23 -41.40
C CYS A 394 -0.84 34.99 -41.02
N ALA A 395 -0.49 33.73 -40.84
CA ALA A 395 0.87 33.28 -40.62
C ALA A 395 1.12 32.03 -41.44
N TYR A 396 2.39 31.76 -41.66
CA TYR A 396 2.86 30.58 -42.35
C TYR A 396 3.58 29.68 -41.37
N ALA A 397 3.47 28.38 -41.61
CA ALA A 397 4.27 27.37 -40.93
C ALA A 397 4.98 26.51 -41.95
N ARG A 398 6.25 26.15 -41.70
CA ARG A 398 7.06 25.30 -42.57
C ARG A 398 7.74 24.21 -41.77
N THR A 399 7.80 23.01 -42.34
CA THR A 399 8.60 21.89 -41.85
C THR A 399 9.22 21.12 -43.01
N ILE A 400 10.18 20.27 -42.70
CA ILE A 400 10.75 19.30 -43.63
C ILE A 400 10.35 17.90 -43.19
N VAL A 401 9.74 17.17 -44.12
CA VAL A 401 9.33 15.78 -43.98
C VAL A 401 10.31 14.92 -44.77
N HIS A 402 11.17 14.19 -44.07
CA HIS A 402 12.09 13.24 -44.68
C HIS A 402 11.44 11.87 -44.78
N ALA A 403 11.31 11.33 -46.00
CA ALA A 403 10.79 9.99 -46.24
C ALA A 403 11.90 9.06 -46.74
N SER A 404 12.00 7.87 -46.15
CA SER A 404 13.03 6.89 -46.54
C SER A 404 12.88 6.39 -47.99
N ALA A 405 11.65 6.37 -48.50
CA ALA A 405 11.28 6.00 -49.86
C ALA A 405 10.13 6.89 -50.36
N ALA A 406 9.94 6.92 -51.69
CA ALA A 406 8.79 7.59 -52.28
C ALA A 406 7.51 6.82 -51.91
N GLN A 407 6.54 7.53 -51.33
CA GLN A 407 5.33 6.92 -50.79
C GLN A 407 4.18 7.91 -50.70
N THR A 408 2.96 7.39 -50.60
CA THR A 408 1.76 8.18 -50.36
C THR A 408 1.39 8.12 -48.90
N VAL A 409 1.25 9.29 -48.28
CA VAL A 409 0.85 9.45 -46.88
C VAL A 409 -0.41 10.30 -46.82
N ARG A 410 -1.09 10.31 -45.67
CA ARG A 410 -2.13 11.30 -45.41
C ARG A 410 -1.68 12.27 -44.33
N LEU A 411 -1.91 13.56 -44.58
CA LEU A 411 -1.80 14.63 -43.62
C LEU A 411 -3.18 14.86 -43.00
N GLU A 412 -3.28 14.61 -41.71
CA GLU A 412 -4.44 14.94 -40.92
C GLU A 412 -4.21 16.29 -40.27
N LEU A 413 -5.02 17.28 -40.64
CA LEU A 413 -4.81 18.69 -40.34
C LEU A 413 -6.06 19.26 -39.66
N GLY A 414 -5.83 20.14 -38.70
CA GLY A 414 -6.83 21.05 -38.15
C GLY A 414 -6.29 22.47 -38.14
N SER A 415 -7.17 23.45 -38.37
CA SER A 415 -6.86 24.89 -38.23
C SER A 415 -8.05 25.63 -37.62
N ASP A 416 -7.75 26.65 -36.82
CA ASP A 416 -8.65 27.78 -36.57
C ASP A 416 -8.61 28.67 -37.81
N ASP A 417 -9.78 28.92 -38.38
CA ASP A 417 -10.01 29.53 -39.68
C ASP A 417 -9.36 28.80 -40.88
N GLY A 418 -9.16 29.53 -41.99
CA GLY A 418 -8.81 28.99 -43.29
C GLY A 418 -7.37 28.51 -43.38
N VAL A 419 -7.15 27.50 -44.23
CA VAL A 419 -5.83 26.89 -44.42
C VAL A 419 -5.49 26.63 -45.88
N ARG A 420 -4.23 26.84 -46.24
CA ARG A 420 -3.65 26.41 -47.52
C ARG A 420 -2.41 25.57 -47.25
N VAL A 421 -2.20 24.54 -48.06
CA VAL A 421 -1.11 23.57 -47.88
C VAL A 421 -0.34 23.42 -49.19
N TRP A 422 0.98 23.54 -49.11
CA TRP A 422 1.89 23.27 -50.20
C TRP A 422 2.84 22.13 -49.85
N LEU A 423 3.05 21.24 -50.79
CA LEU A 423 4.08 20.19 -50.74
C LEU A 423 5.06 20.43 -51.89
N ASN A 424 6.33 20.67 -51.59
CA ASN A 424 7.37 20.95 -52.58
C ASN A 424 6.93 22.03 -53.59
N ASP A 425 6.45 23.17 -53.06
CA ASP A 425 5.94 24.33 -53.80
C ASP A 425 4.66 24.10 -54.63
N VAL A 426 4.06 22.90 -54.57
CA VAL A 426 2.78 22.59 -55.21
C VAL A 426 1.65 22.75 -54.20
N LEU A 427 0.65 23.59 -54.51
CA LEU A 427 -0.57 23.71 -53.70
C LEU A 427 -1.36 22.40 -53.77
N VAL A 428 -1.54 21.75 -52.62
CA VAL A 428 -2.21 20.44 -52.50
C VAL A 428 -3.53 20.49 -51.73
N HIS A 429 -3.76 21.56 -50.96
CA HIS A 429 -5.02 21.78 -50.25
C HIS A 429 -5.30 23.27 -50.09
N ASP A 430 -6.56 23.66 -50.23
CA ASP A 430 -7.00 25.05 -50.17
C ASP A 430 -8.43 25.12 -49.61
N ARG A 431 -8.58 25.62 -48.39
CA ARG A 431 -9.87 25.69 -47.69
C ARG A 431 -10.02 27.04 -46.97
N ASP A 432 -10.79 27.93 -47.59
CA ASP A 432 -11.13 29.24 -47.03
C ASP A 432 -12.46 29.14 -46.25
N VAL A 433 -12.37 28.99 -44.92
CA VAL A 433 -13.56 28.86 -44.06
C VAL A 433 -13.26 29.43 -42.68
N ALA A 434 -14.22 30.17 -42.11
CA ALA A 434 -14.17 30.58 -40.72
C ALA A 434 -14.63 29.43 -39.81
N ARG A 435 -13.78 28.97 -38.89
CA ARG A 435 -14.05 27.78 -38.05
C ARG A 435 -13.14 27.75 -36.83
N GLY A 436 -13.57 27.05 -35.79
CA GLY A 436 -12.70 26.67 -34.68
C GLY A 436 -11.79 25.48 -35.03
N PHE A 437 -10.71 25.32 -34.28
CA PHE A 437 -9.80 24.18 -34.44
C PHE A 437 -10.45 22.83 -34.09
N THR A 438 -10.41 21.89 -35.05
CA THR A 438 -10.66 20.46 -34.82
C THR A 438 -9.57 19.66 -35.56
N LEU A 439 -8.79 18.84 -34.85
CA LEU A 439 -7.78 17.99 -35.48
C LEU A 439 -8.43 16.99 -36.43
N ASN A 440 -7.80 16.74 -37.58
CA ASN A 440 -8.24 15.78 -38.60
C ASN A 440 -9.55 16.18 -39.31
N GLU A 441 -9.96 17.45 -39.22
CA GLU A 441 -11.09 17.97 -40.00
C GLU A 441 -10.74 18.13 -41.49
N ASP A 442 -9.44 18.24 -41.80
CA ASP A 442 -8.90 18.10 -43.15
C ASP A 442 -8.00 16.86 -43.26
N VAL A 443 -8.26 16.03 -44.26
CA VAL A 443 -7.42 14.87 -44.61
C VAL A 443 -6.89 15.07 -46.03
N VAL A 444 -5.59 15.33 -46.14
CA VAL A 444 -4.94 15.66 -47.41
C VAL A 444 -3.98 14.54 -47.80
N VAL A 445 -4.11 14.00 -49.01
CA VAL A 445 -3.18 12.98 -49.53
C VAL A 445 -1.91 13.66 -50.01
N LEU A 446 -0.76 13.26 -49.47
CA LEU A 446 0.55 13.81 -49.80
C LEU A 446 1.42 12.75 -50.52
N PRO A 447 1.80 12.96 -51.79
CA PRO A 447 2.78 12.13 -52.47
C PRO A 447 4.19 12.57 -52.09
N LEU A 448 4.81 11.90 -51.13
CA LEU A 448 6.18 12.16 -50.72
C LEU A 448 7.18 11.56 -51.72
N ARG A 449 8.22 12.32 -52.03
CA ARG A 449 9.42 11.82 -52.72
C ARG A 449 10.35 11.19 -51.69
N ALA A 450 11.20 10.25 -52.12
CA ALA A 450 12.30 9.80 -51.29
C ALA A 450 13.22 10.98 -50.94
N GLY A 451 13.68 11.05 -49.69
CA GLY A 451 14.41 12.19 -49.16
C GLY A 451 13.51 13.28 -48.61
N ASP A 452 13.95 14.53 -48.71
CA ASP A 452 13.30 15.66 -48.07
C ASP A 452 12.14 16.23 -48.89
N ASN A 453 11.04 16.52 -48.20
CA ASN A 453 9.87 17.17 -48.76
C ASN A 453 9.54 18.41 -47.91
N VAL A 454 9.39 19.56 -48.56
CA VAL A 454 9.01 20.80 -47.87
C VAL A 454 7.50 20.86 -47.76
N LEU A 455 7.00 20.88 -46.53
CA LEU A 455 5.58 21.08 -46.24
C LEU A 455 5.39 22.49 -45.68
N MET A 456 4.53 23.27 -46.33
CA MET A 456 4.21 24.62 -45.90
C MET A 456 2.71 24.79 -45.73
N LEU A 457 2.32 25.49 -44.67
CA LEU A 457 0.95 25.86 -44.35
C LEU A 457 0.82 27.39 -44.35
N LYS A 458 -0.35 27.87 -44.75
CA LYS A 458 -0.82 29.23 -44.46
C LYS A 458 -2.09 29.11 -43.64
N ILE A 459 -2.16 29.81 -42.52
CA ILE A 459 -3.31 29.80 -41.61
C ILE A 459 -3.82 31.24 -41.51
N THR A 460 -5.08 31.46 -41.89
CA THR A 460 -5.74 32.76 -41.73
C THR A 460 -6.30 32.90 -40.31
N GLN A 461 -6.61 34.14 -39.92
CA GLN A 461 -7.24 34.48 -38.65
C GLN A 461 -8.31 35.54 -38.93
N GLY A 462 -9.56 35.21 -38.63
CA GLY A 462 -10.70 36.08 -38.57
C GLY A 462 -10.72 36.82 -37.24
N SER A 463 -11.27 36.19 -36.20
CA SER A 463 -11.21 36.67 -34.81
C SER A 463 -11.24 35.52 -33.81
N GLY A 464 -10.62 35.68 -32.63
CA GLY A 464 -10.72 34.71 -31.54
C GLY A 464 -9.48 33.84 -31.41
N ASP A 465 -9.66 32.53 -31.17
CA ASP A 465 -8.55 31.59 -31.06
C ASP A 465 -7.80 31.45 -32.40
N TRP A 466 -6.49 31.19 -32.35
CA TRP A 466 -5.67 31.04 -33.55
C TRP A 466 -4.66 29.91 -33.40
N GLN A 467 -4.92 28.79 -34.07
CA GLN A 467 -4.09 27.60 -33.89
C GLN A 467 -4.16 26.66 -35.08
N PHE A 468 -3.17 25.78 -35.18
CA PHE A 468 -3.21 24.63 -36.09
C PHE A 468 -2.49 23.44 -35.49
N GLY A 469 -2.73 22.27 -36.06
CA GLY A 469 -2.06 21.03 -35.67
C GLY A 469 -2.13 20.03 -36.80
N ALA A 470 -1.06 19.26 -36.98
CA ALA A 470 -0.96 18.32 -38.09
C ALA A 470 -0.27 17.01 -37.69
N ARG A 471 -0.73 15.93 -38.30
CA ARG A 471 -0.22 14.56 -38.12
C ARG A 471 -0.04 13.87 -39.46
N LEU A 472 1.06 13.15 -39.62
CA LEU A 472 1.27 12.23 -40.74
C LEU A 472 0.84 10.81 -40.36
N ARG A 473 0.13 10.15 -41.28
CA ARG A 473 -0.26 8.73 -41.20
C ARG A 473 0.03 8.06 -42.54
N ALA A 474 0.10 6.74 -42.52
CA ALA A 474 0.05 5.94 -43.74
C ALA A 474 -1.27 6.19 -44.49
N ALA A 475 -1.32 5.85 -45.78
CA ALA A 475 -2.48 6.12 -46.64
C ALA A 475 -3.79 5.49 -46.11
N ASP A 476 -3.69 4.35 -45.41
CA ASP A 476 -4.79 3.64 -44.77
C ASP A 476 -5.20 4.25 -43.40
N GLY A 477 -4.43 5.21 -42.90
CA GLY A 477 -4.66 5.90 -41.65
C GLY A 477 -3.98 5.32 -40.42
N PHE A 478 -3.22 4.25 -40.59
CA PHE A 478 -2.40 3.72 -39.53
C PHE A 478 -1.14 4.59 -39.31
N PRO A 479 -0.48 4.45 -38.16
CA PRO A 479 0.86 4.99 -37.94
C PRO A 479 1.83 4.84 -39.12
N ILE A 480 2.72 5.83 -39.27
CA ILE A 480 3.82 5.80 -40.23
C ILE A 480 5.14 5.97 -39.49
N HIS A 481 6.13 5.13 -39.79
CA HIS A 481 7.38 5.05 -39.01
C HIS A 481 8.65 5.34 -39.84
N ASP A 482 8.54 5.39 -41.16
CA ASP A 482 9.66 5.58 -42.08
C ASP A 482 9.75 7.03 -42.61
N VAL A 483 9.16 7.94 -41.84
CA VAL A 483 9.12 9.38 -42.06
C VAL A 483 9.59 10.12 -40.80
N ALA A 484 10.45 11.13 -40.97
CA ALA A 484 10.93 11.99 -39.90
C ALA A 484 10.62 13.46 -40.19
N VAL A 485 10.42 14.27 -39.15
CA VAL A 485 10.13 15.71 -39.27
C VAL A 485 11.24 16.56 -38.63
N ARG A 486 11.56 17.69 -39.24
CA ARG A 486 12.52 18.66 -38.70
C ARG A 486 12.22 20.08 -39.16
N ALA A 487 12.59 21.06 -38.33
CA ALA A 487 12.30 22.47 -38.60
C ALA A 487 13.24 23.08 -39.66
N THR A 488 14.50 22.64 -39.72
CA THR A 488 15.54 23.16 -40.61
C THR A 488 16.22 22.06 -41.40
N ASP A 489 16.85 22.41 -42.52
CA ASP A 489 17.70 21.49 -43.27
C ASP A 489 18.87 21.02 -42.39
N ALA A 490 19.23 19.73 -42.49
CA ALA A 490 20.46 19.24 -41.86
C ALA A 490 21.65 19.87 -42.62
N ARG A 491 22.55 20.53 -41.90
CA ARG A 491 23.83 20.95 -42.45
C ARG A 491 24.75 19.77 -42.67
#